data_AF-A0AAI8VPF9-F1
#
_entry.id   AF-A0AAI8VPF9-F1
#
_cell.length_a   1.000
_cell.length_b   1.000
_cell.length_c   1.000
_cell.angle_alpha   90.00
_cell.angle_beta   90.00
_cell.angle_gamma   90.00
#
_symmetry.space_group_name_H-M   'P 1'
#
loop_
_entity.id
_entity.type
_entity.pdbx_description
1 polymer ?
#
loop_
_entity_poly.entity_id
_entity_poly.type
_entity_poly.pdbx_seq_one_letter_code
_entity_poly.pdbx_strand_id
1 'polypeptide(L)'
;MLRDPKLQGICLVIDALDECIGGLPQLLELIVETSQATCAKCLVSSRNWPQIEEELSNVAHRLSLEVNAKSVAAAVDSYILHKVSQLIQRKSYRDNTADEVRQYLSSNADSTFLWVALVCQELAKTRQGNALQKIKSFLSGLDSLYRQMIQ
;
A
#
# COMPACT_ATOMS: atom_id res chain seq x y z
N MET A 1 26.83 -9.03 13.90
CA MET A 1 26.13 -7.73 13.80
C MET A 1 24.72 -7.79 14.36
N LEU A 2 23.83 -8.71 13.93
CA LEU A 2 22.45 -8.80 14.46
C LEU A 2 22.32 -9.47 15.85
N ARG A 3 23.29 -10.29 16.25
CA ARG A 3 23.34 -10.95 17.57
C ARG A 3 24.03 -10.10 18.65
N ASP A 4 24.23 -8.80 18.42
CA ASP A 4 24.84 -7.93 19.43
C ASP A 4 23.79 -7.60 20.51
N PRO A 5 23.99 -8.00 21.77
CA PRO A 5 23.04 -7.76 22.86
C PRO A 5 22.80 -6.28 23.17
N LYS A 6 23.65 -5.38 22.64
CA LYS A 6 23.47 -3.92 22.77
C LYS A 6 22.46 -3.35 21.77
N LEU A 7 22.10 -4.10 20.74
CA LEU A 7 21.15 -3.69 19.73
C LEU A 7 19.72 -4.02 20.16
N GLN A 8 19.24 -3.33 21.20
CA GLN A 8 17.86 -3.44 21.64
C GLN A 8 16.94 -2.60 20.75
N GLY A 9 15.80 -3.16 20.36
CA GLY A 9 14.76 -2.43 19.64
C GLY A 9 14.96 -2.31 18.12
N ILE A 10 15.84 -3.12 17.52
CA ILE A 10 15.95 -3.18 16.05
C ILE A 10 14.65 -3.72 15.44
N CYS A 11 14.20 -3.06 14.37
CA CYS A 11 13.17 -3.57 13.48
C CYS A 11 13.76 -3.71 12.07
N LEU A 12 13.74 -4.93 11.53
CA LEU A 12 14.10 -5.22 10.14
C LEU A 12 12.83 -5.19 9.31
N VAL A 13 12.82 -4.36 8.27
CA VAL A 13 11.72 -4.30 7.30
C VAL A 13 12.23 -4.81 5.97
N ILE A 14 11.66 -5.92 5.51
CA ILE A 14 12.01 -6.57 4.24
C ILE A 14 10.81 -6.42 3.33
N ASP A 15 10.98 -5.69 2.23
CA ASP A 15 9.91 -5.43 1.27
C ASP A 15 10.03 -6.35 0.06
N ALA A 16 8.88 -6.81 -0.46
CA ALA A 16 8.73 -7.62 -1.67
C ALA A 16 9.66 -8.85 -1.70
N LEU A 17 9.61 -9.68 -0.64
CA LEU A 17 10.45 -10.87 -0.51
C LEU A 17 10.31 -11.84 -1.70
N ASP A 18 9.13 -11.92 -2.31
CA ASP A 18 8.87 -12.73 -3.50
C ASP A 18 9.65 -12.30 -4.74
N GLU A 19 10.12 -11.05 -4.82
CA GLU A 19 10.97 -10.58 -5.92
C GLU A 19 12.45 -11.02 -5.76
N CYS A 20 12.76 -11.81 -4.71
CA CYS A 20 14.09 -12.39 -4.50
C CYS A 20 14.35 -13.56 -5.47
N ILE A 21 14.93 -13.25 -6.63
CA ILE A 21 15.19 -14.21 -7.72
C ILE A 21 16.25 -15.26 -7.34
N GLY A 22 17.18 -14.94 -6.44
CA GLY A 22 18.28 -15.84 -6.05
C GLY A 22 18.60 -15.74 -4.57
N GLY A 23 18.80 -16.89 -3.92
CA GLY A 23 19.14 -16.96 -2.51
C GLY A 23 17.94 -16.92 -1.55
N LEU A 24 16.71 -16.99 -2.07
CA LEU A 24 15.49 -16.96 -1.25
C LEU A 24 15.48 -18.01 -0.12
N PRO A 25 15.86 -19.29 -0.34
CA PRO A 25 15.92 -20.26 0.76
C PRO A 25 16.88 -19.85 1.87
N GLN A 26 18.08 -19.38 1.53
CA GLN A 26 19.08 -18.92 2.50
C GLN A 26 18.61 -17.66 3.23
N LEU A 27 17.89 -16.78 2.55
CA LEU A 27 17.32 -15.57 3.16
C LEU A 27 16.19 -15.93 4.14
N LEU A 28 15.31 -16.87 3.79
CA LEU A 28 14.26 -17.38 4.67
C LEU A 28 14.85 -18.00 5.94
N GLU A 29 15.85 -18.86 5.78
CA GLU A 29 16.60 -19.45 6.90
C GLU A 29 17.19 -18.36 7.81
N LEU A 30 17.85 -17.35 7.22
CA LEU A 30 18.42 -16.25 7.99
C LEU A 30 17.36 -15.42 8.73
N ILE A 31 16.20 -15.17 8.13
CA ILE A 31 15.09 -14.45 8.77
C ILE A 31 14.57 -15.23 9.98
N VAL A 32 14.33 -16.54 9.79
CA VAL A 32 13.89 -17.47 10.84
C VAL A 32 14.91 -17.46 11.99
N GLU A 33 16.18 -17.71 11.70
CA GLU A 33 17.25 -17.70 12.71
C GLU A 33 17.35 -16.37 13.44
N THR A 34 17.26 -15.25 12.73
CA THR A 34 17.37 -13.92 13.33
C THR A 34 16.20 -13.66 14.26
N SER A 35 14.98 -14.04 13.88
CA SER A 35 13.77 -13.86 14.69
C SER A 35 13.82 -14.67 16.00
N GLN A 36 14.46 -15.83 15.99
CA GLN A 36 14.56 -16.71 17.15
C GLN A 36 15.76 -16.40 18.05
N ALA A 37 16.89 -16.01 17.44
CA ALA A 37 18.16 -15.84 18.14
C ALA A 37 18.41 -14.41 18.64
N THR A 38 17.56 -13.44 18.29
CA THR A 38 17.77 -12.03 18.62
C THR A 38 16.50 -11.38 19.17
N CYS A 39 16.65 -10.19 19.77
CA CYS A 39 15.49 -9.37 20.16
C CYS A 39 14.99 -8.45 19.02
N ALA A 40 15.50 -8.63 17.79
CA ALA A 40 15.09 -7.85 16.65
C ALA A 40 13.69 -8.29 16.17
N LYS A 41 12.84 -7.32 15.84
CA LYS A 41 11.54 -7.57 15.20
C LYS A 41 11.74 -7.61 13.69
N CYS A 42 11.06 -8.52 13.01
CA CYS A 42 11.05 -8.58 11.55
C CYS A 42 9.64 -8.29 11.05
N LEU A 43 9.54 -7.40 10.06
CA LEU A 43 8.35 -7.16 9.27
C LEU A 43 8.68 -7.47 7.81
N VAL A 44 8.00 -8.45 7.25
CA VAL A 44 8.25 -8.93 5.89
C VAL A 44 6.98 -8.74 5.06
N SER A 45 7.11 -8.12 3.89
CA SER A 45 6.06 -8.08 2.88
C SER A 45 6.40 -9.05 1.74
N SER A 46 5.37 -9.70 1.19
CA SER A 46 5.49 -10.67 0.10
C SER A 46 4.12 -10.93 -0.52
N ARG A 47 4.08 -11.39 -1.76
CA ARG A 47 2.91 -12.13 -2.30
C ARG A 47 2.74 -13.47 -1.58
N ASN A 48 1.54 -14.05 -1.70
CA ASN A 48 1.13 -15.33 -1.10
C ASN A 48 1.78 -16.53 -1.82
N TRP A 49 3.12 -16.60 -1.82
CA TRP A 49 3.86 -17.70 -2.43
C TRP A 49 3.97 -18.88 -1.45
N PRO A 50 3.52 -20.10 -1.82
CA PRO A 50 3.49 -21.24 -0.91
C PRO A 50 4.81 -21.53 -0.21
N GLN A 51 5.94 -21.41 -0.93
CA GLN A 51 7.28 -21.63 -0.35
C GLN A 51 7.60 -20.64 0.78
N ILE A 52 7.26 -19.36 0.62
CA ILE A 52 7.49 -18.33 1.65
C ILE A 52 6.53 -18.56 2.83
N GLU A 53 5.28 -18.93 2.54
CA GLU A 53 4.30 -19.21 3.57
C GLU A 53 4.68 -20.41 4.43
N GLU A 54 5.15 -21.50 3.81
CA GLU A 54 5.53 -22.73 4.50
C GLU A 54 6.68 -22.47 5.50
N GLU A 55 7.76 -21.82 5.04
CA GLU A 55 8.94 -21.56 5.86
C GLU A 55 8.67 -20.57 7.01
N LEU A 56 7.83 -19.55 6.79
CA LEU A 56 7.56 -18.52 7.82
C LEU A 56 6.40 -18.87 8.75
N SER A 57 5.57 -19.87 8.41
CA SER A 57 4.34 -20.22 9.13
C SER A 57 4.53 -20.47 10.63
N ASN A 58 5.67 -21.06 11.02
CA ASN A 58 5.96 -21.45 12.39
C ASN A 58 6.55 -20.33 13.25
N VAL A 59 7.03 -19.24 12.64
CA VAL A 59 7.76 -18.16 13.33
C VAL A 59 7.12 -16.80 13.21
N ALA A 60 6.23 -16.60 12.25
CA ALA A 60 5.63 -15.31 11.95
C ALA A 60 4.12 -15.31 12.14
N HIS A 61 3.59 -14.19 12.65
CA HIS A 61 2.17 -13.91 12.55
C HIS A 61 1.85 -13.40 11.15
N ARG A 62 1.01 -14.13 10.40
CA ARG A 62 0.62 -13.75 9.05
C ARG A 62 -0.56 -12.78 9.07
N LEU A 63 -0.38 -11.65 8.39
CA LEU A 63 -1.46 -10.73 8.04
C LEU A 63 -1.68 -10.74 6.53
N SER A 64 -2.75 -11.39 6.08
CA SER A 64 -3.14 -11.35 4.66
C SER A 64 -4.10 -10.20 4.41
N LEU A 65 -3.75 -9.32 3.47
CA LEU A 65 -4.62 -8.20 3.06
C LEU A 65 -5.81 -8.69 2.22
N GLU A 66 -5.64 -9.77 1.45
CA GLU A 66 -6.69 -10.37 0.62
C GLU A 66 -7.81 -10.97 1.47
N VAL A 67 -7.46 -11.66 2.56
CA VAL A 67 -8.45 -12.23 3.49
C VAL A 67 -9.20 -11.13 4.26
N ASN A 68 -8.56 -9.98 4.46
CA ASN A 68 -9.13 -8.83 5.16
C ASN A 68 -9.68 -7.76 4.19
N ALA A 69 -10.11 -8.15 2.98
CA ALA A 69 -10.57 -7.24 1.93
C ALA A 69 -11.60 -6.20 2.39
N LYS A 70 -12.55 -6.57 3.28
CA LYS A 70 -13.53 -5.63 3.83
C LYS A 70 -12.88 -4.54 4.70
N SER A 71 -11.92 -4.92 5.55
CA SER A 71 -11.19 -3.97 6.39
C SER A 71 -10.30 -3.08 5.54
N VAL A 72 -9.68 -3.63 4.49
CA VAL A 72 -8.87 -2.86 3.53
C VAL A 72 -9.76 -1.85 2.79
N ALA A 73 -10.92 -2.27 2.27
CA ALA A 73 -11.87 -1.38 1.61
C ALA A 73 -12.31 -0.23 2.53
N ALA A 74 -12.69 -0.53 3.78
CA ALA A 74 -13.06 0.50 4.76
C ALA A 74 -11.90 1.47 5.06
N ALA A 75 -10.67 0.97 5.14
CA ALA A 75 -9.49 1.81 5.34
C ALA A 75 -9.21 2.71 4.12
N VAL A 76 -9.44 2.22 2.90
CA VAL A 76 -9.34 3.00 1.66
C VAL A 76 -10.42 4.08 1.60
N ASP A 77 -11.66 3.78 1.99
CA ASP A 77 -12.73 4.79 2.07
C ASP A 77 -12.38 5.90 3.07
N SER A 78 -11.84 5.54 4.23
CA SER A 78 -11.35 6.52 5.22
C SER A 78 -10.22 7.38 4.64
N TYR A 79 -9.31 6.76 3.89
CA TYR A 79 -8.23 7.47 3.21
C TYR A 79 -8.73 8.42 2.11
N ILE A 80 -9.75 8.03 1.36
CA ILE A 80 -10.43 8.89 0.37
C ILE A 80 -11.01 10.12 1.06
N LEU A 81 -11.75 9.94 2.17
CA LEU A 81 -12.29 11.07 2.94
C LEU A 81 -11.20 12.04 3.39
N HIS A 82 -10.08 11.50 3.90
CA HIS A 82 -8.94 12.31 4.30
C HIS A 82 -8.33 13.09 3.12
N LYS A 83 -8.13 12.43 1.97
CA LYS A 83 -7.55 13.06 0.78
C LYS A 83 -8.46 14.11 0.14
N VAL A 84 -9.77 13.86 0.11
CA VAL A 84 -10.75 14.85 -0.36
C VAL A 84 -10.77 16.07 0.55
N SER A 85 -10.70 15.88 1.88
CA SER A 85 -10.58 17.00 2.83
C SER A 85 -9.34 17.86 2.54
N GLN A 86 -8.19 17.24 2.27
CA GLN A 86 -6.97 17.98 1.86
C GLN A 86 -7.17 18.75 0.54
N LEU A 87 -7.89 18.18 -0.43
CA LEU A 87 -8.20 18.86 -1.69
C LEU A 87 -9.14 20.05 -1.48
N ILE A 88 -10.17 19.92 -0.64
CA ILE A 88 -11.08 21.03 -0.28
C ILE A 88 -10.27 22.20 0.27
N GLN A 89 -9.39 21.95 1.23
CA GLN A 89 -8.58 23.00 1.86
C GLN A 89 -7.63 23.67 0.85
N ARG A 90 -6.99 22.89 -0.03
CA ARG A 90 -5.98 23.40 -0.97
C ARG A 90 -6.56 24.06 -2.22
N LYS A 91 -7.76 23.66 -2.64
CA LYS A 91 -8.38 24.06 -3.91
C LYS A 91 -9.71 24.76 -3.75
N SER A 92 -10.15 24.97 -2.52
CA SER A 92 -11.44 25.59 -2.19
C SER A 92 -12.61 24.95 -2.93
N TYR A 93 -12.62 23.61 -3.02
CA TYR A 93 -13.70 22.87 -3.66
C TYR A 93 -15.04 23.20 -3.00
N ARG A 94 -16.07 23.42 -3.82
CA ARG A 94 -17.45 23.53 -3.36
C ARG A 94 -17.96 22.14 -3.00
N ASP A 95 -18.98 22.07 -2.17
CA ASP A 95 -19.57 20.81 -1.68
C ASP A 95 -19.91 19.85 -2.82
N ASN A 96 -20.53 20.32 -3.91
CA ASN A 96 -20.85 19.46 -5.06
C ASN A 96 -19.60 18.81 -5.69
N THR A 97 -18.48 19.55 -5.77
CA THR A 97 -17.26 19.10 -6.43
C THR A 97 -16.55 18.11 -5.52
N ALA A 98 -16.54 18.37 -4.22
CA ALA A 98 -15.99 17.45 -3.23
C ALA A 98 -16.77 16.13 -3.19
N ASP A 99 -18.10 16.19 -3.22
CA ASP A 99 -18.97 15.01 -3.22
C ASP A 99 -18.78 14.16 -4.48
N GLU A 100 -18.76 14.78 -5.66
CA GLU A 100 -18.50 14.08 -6.92
C GLU A 100 -17.11 13.45 -6.97
N VAL A 101 -16.08 14.17 -6.49
CA VAL A 101 -14.71 13.62 -6.40
C VAL A 101 -14.67 12.43 -5.43
N ARG A 102 -15.28 12.55 -4.25
CA ARG A 102 -15.35 11.46 -3.27
C ARG A 102 -16.05 10.24 -3.87
N GLN A 103 -17.23 10.42 -4.45
CA GLN A 103 -18.00 9.33 -5.03
C GLN A 103 -17.22 8.64 -6.14
N TYR A 104 -16.59 9.41 -7.02
CA TYR A 104 -15.78 8.85 -8.10
C TYR A 104 -14.60 8.04 -7.55
N LEU A 105 -13.88 8.55 -6.56
CA LEU A 105 -12.76 7.83 -5.96
C LEU A 105 -13.23 6.51 -5.32
N SER A 106 -14.29 6.53 -4.51
CA SER A 106 -14.80 5.32 -3.84
C SER A 106 -15.28 4.27 -4.85
N SER A 107 -15.89 4.67 -5.96
CA SER A 107 -16.35 3.73 -6.99
C SER A 107 -15.24 3.17 -7.88
N ASN A 108 -14.07 3.81 -7.96
CA ASN A 108 -13.02 3.45 -8.94
C ASN A 108 -11.68 3.03 -8.30
N ALA A 109 -11.52 3.19 -6.98
CA ALA A 109 -10.26 2.90 -6.30
C ALA A 109 -9.93 1.41 -6.24
N ASP A 110 -10.91 0.52 -6.37
CA ASP A 110 -10.75 -0.93 -6.25
C ASP A 110 -9.88 -1.33 -5.04
N SER A 111 -10.22 -0.78 -3.88
CA SER A 111 -9.47 -0.96 -2.62
C SER A 111 -7.96 -0.67 -2.69
N THR A 112 -7.53 0.22 -3.60
CA THR A 112 -6.11 0.52 -3.83
C THR A 112 -5.73 1.93 -3.36
N PHE A 113 -5.00 2.01 -2.24
CA PHE A 113 -4.49 3.28 -1.69
C PHE A 113 -3.65 4.08 -2.69
N LEU A 114 -2.77 3.40 -3.42
CA LEU A 114 -1.84 4.04 -4.35
C LEU A 114 -2.58 4.78 -5.47
N TRP A 115 -3.63 4.16 -6.04
CA TRP A 115 -4.44 4.78 -7.08
C TRP A 115 -5.10 6.07 -6.58
N VAL A 116 -5.73 6.02 -5.39
CA VAL A 116 -6.34 7.21 -4.76
C VAL A 116 -5.29 8.30 -4.55
N ALA A 117 -4.11 7.94 -4.03
CA ALA A 117 -3.03 8.89 -3.79
C ALA A 117 -2.59 9.60 -5.08
N LEU A 118 -2.40 8.85 -6.17
CA LEU A 118 -1.97 9.36 -7.47
C LEU A 118 -3.04 10.26 -8.12
N VAL A 119 -4.30 9.85 -8.12
CA VAL A 119 -5.42 10.67 -8.63
C VAL A 119 -5.53 11.97 -7.83
N CYS A 120 -5.49 11.90 -6.50
CA CYS A 120 -5.53 13.10 -5.65
C CYS A 120 -4.31 14.00 -5.85
N GLN A 121 -3.12 13.45 -6.10
CA GLN A 121 -1.93 14.22 -6.43
C GLN A 121 -2.10 15.01 -7.74
N GLU A 122 -2.70 14.41 -8.76
CA GLU A 122 -2.98 15.08 -10.03
C GLU A 122 -4.08 16.13 -9.91
N LEU A 123 -5.12 15.86 -9.13
CA LEU A 123 -6.15 16.86 -8.79
C LEU A 123 -5.55 18.05 -8.03
N ALA A 124 -4.58 17.81 -7.14
CA ALA A 124 -3.86 18.86 -6.44
C ALA A 124 -3.02 19.76 -7.37
N LYS A 125 -2.68 19.31 -8.58
CA LYS A 125 -2.04 20.14 -9.62
C LYS A 125 -3.04 20.79 -10.57
N THR A 126 -4.25 20.25 -10.65
CA THR A 126 -5.29 20.69 -11.57
C THR A 126 -5.95 22.00 -11.09
N ARG A 127 -6.41 22.84 -12.04
CA ARG A 127 -7.23 24.01 -11.73
C ARG A 127 -8.60 23.55 -11.22
N GLN A 128 -9.15 24.23 -10.22
CA GLN A 128 -10.40 23.86 -9.57
C GLN A 128 -11.54 23.54 -10.56
N GLY A 129 -11.78 24.41 -11.54
CA GLY A 129 -12.85 24.23 -12.53
C GLY A 129 -12.70 23.00 -13.44
N ASN A 130 -11.49 22.43 -13.52
CA ASN A 130 -11.20 21.28 -14.38
C ASN A 130 -11.14 19.96 -13.60
N ALA A 131 -11.34 19.99 -12.28
CA ALA A 131 -11.19 18.81 -11.42
C ALA A 131 -12.08 17.64 -11.85
N LEU A 132 -13.36 17.91 -12.13
CA LEU A 132 -14.34 16.88 -12.54
C LEU A 132 -14.07 16.32 -13.94
N GLN A 133 -13.50 17.13 -14.84
CA GLN A 133 -13.08 16.64 -16.15
C GLN A 133 -11.82 15.78 -16.01
N LYS A 134 -10.86 16.22 -15.19
CA LYS A 134 -9.60 15.50 -14.98
C LYS A 134 -9.83 14.18 -14.26
N ILE A 135 -10.69 14.13 -13.24
CA ILE A 135 -10.92 12.89 -12.49
C ILE A 135 -11.50 11.79 -13.38
N LYS A 136 -12.42 12.16 -14.29
CA LYS A 136 -13.03 11.25 -15.27
C LYS A 136 -12.05 10.72 -16.33
N SER A 137 -10.85 11.30 -16.44
CA SER A 137 -9.80 10.80 -17.34
C SER A 137 -9.02 9.62 -16.74
N PHE A 138 -9.11 9.39 -15.42
CA PHE A 138 -8.48 8.25 -14.78
C PHE A 138 -9.41 7.04 -14.86
N LEU A 139 -8.95 5.95 -15.45
CA LEU A 139 -9.69 4.70 -15.40
C LEU A 139 -9.57 4.07 -14.00
N SER A 140 -10.49 3.16 -13.68
CA SER A 140 -10.48 2.40 -12.43
C SER A 140 -9.19 1.61 -12.25
N GLY A 141 -8.66 1.60 -11.03
CA GLY A 141 -7.52 0.77 -10.65
C GLY A 141 -6.18 1.15 -11.30
N LEU A 142 -5.12 0.44 -10.88
CA LEU A 142 -3.74 0.73 -11.25
C LEU A 142 -3.37 0.32 -12.70
N ASP A 143 -4.15 -0.55 -13.34
CA ASP A 143 -3.83 -1.05 -14.70
C ASP A 143 -3.65 0.06 -15.73
N SER A 144 -4.43 1.13 -15.59
CA SER A 144 -4.33 2.29 -16.47
C SER A 144 -3.08 3.14 -16.21
N LEU A 145 -2.66 3.22 -14.95
CA LEU A 145 -1.46 3.95 -14.52
C LEU A 145 -0.19 3.18 -14.90
N TYR A 146 -0.18 1.86 -14.74
CA TYR A 146 0.93 1.01 -15.18
C TYR A 146 1.14 1.08 -16.71
N ARG A 147 0.05 1.14 -17.50
CA ARG A 147 0.17 1.36 -18.95
C ARG A 147 0.79 2.71 -19.32
N GLN A 148 0.63 3.73 -18.48
CA GLN A 148 1.26 5.04 -18.70
C GLN A 148 2.73 5.08 -18.28
N MET A 149 3.15 4.23 -17.33
CA MET A 149 4.55 4.15 -16.88
C MET A 149 5.44 3.27 -17.78
N ILE A 150 4.86 2.35 -18.56
CA ILE A 150 5.56 1.44 -19.48
C ILE A 150 5.71 2.04 -20.90
N GLN A 151 5.41 3.34 -21.09
CA GLN A 151 5.72 4.10 -22.31
C GLN A 151 6.88 5.06 -22.06
#